data_AF-A0A4Q3Z359-F1
#
_entry.id   AF-A0A4Q3Z359-F1
#
_cell.length_a   1.000
_cell.length_b   1.000
_cell.length_c   1.000
_cell.angle_alpha   90.00
_cell.angle_beta   90.00
_cell.angle_gamma   90.00
#
_symmetry.space_group_name_H-M   'P 1'
#
loop_
_entity.id
_entity.type
_entity.pdbx_description
1 polymer ?
#
loop_
_entity_poly.entity_id
_entity_poly.type
_entity_poly.pdbx_seq_one_letter_code
_entity_poly.pdbx_strand_id
1 'polypeptide(L)'
;MVIHAFPPSDHRSRDRRAVDDSLGQQLSRQGSLAAYQARVAGTVTRSRDLTLREVYAHHFGLSVRSILQADRDLLDSQLVDPLKAPAEAWLARKLGPQVCLRARILPWRRIGGVTIVLAPDAATFERHRAALAQTFGPVRLALSATDQITGALARDHGPALARAAECRLPAADSSRDWSAATATRLGLALLALMGGLFTLFPAATFTVLCMAAVLILVLNAALKAAAVIAMAARGRTAPPDPVDLPDRLPVITLLVPLYREREIATELLSRLERLNYPRACLDVCLVLEDNDSTTREALTRTRLMSWIRAITVPEGTLRTKPRALNYALDFARGSIVGVYDAEDAPDPDQLRVVAARFARAAPEVACLQGILDYYNSTANWLTRCFTIEYAGWFRVILPGIARLGFVVPLGGTTLFLRRDVLEKIGAWDAHNVTEDADLGIRLARRGYRTEFIPTVTLEEANGSYLPWIKQRSRWLKGYAITYAVHMRRPLRLWRDLGPLRFAGVQLVFLGTLAQFTLAPLLWSFWLILLGLPHPMAGILTPALTLTLTTFFVASEGINFLVAALGLRRAGKLRLLPWAVTLQAYFPLGSFAVYKGLLELGWKPFWWDKTAHGILRPTRPATPPGRRPASGG
;
A
#
# COMPACT_ATOMS: atom_id res chain seq x y z
N MET A 1 8.10 -15.85 -20.56
CA MET A 1 9.51 -15.44 -20.68
C MET A 1 9.65 -14.19 -21.58
N VAL A 2 8.89 -13.10 -21.29
CA VAL A 2 8.90 -11.82 -22.04
C VAL A 2 9.09 -10.61 -21.09
N ILE A 3 9.27 -10.85 -19.78
CA ILE A 3 9.19 -9.82 -18.73
C ILE A 3 10.42 -8.87 -18.73
N HIS A 4 11.48 -9.17 -19.50
CA HIS A 4 12.71 -8.36 -19.56
C HIS A 4 12.95 -7.61 -20.88
N ALA A 5 11.92 -7.43 -21.73
CA ALA A 5 12.13 -6.91 -23.09
C ALA A 5 12.42 -5.40 -23.22
N PHE A 6 12.39 -4.61 -22.14
CA PHE A 6 12.55 -3.16 -22.23
C PHE A 6 13.51 -2.61 -21.16
N PRO A 7 14.63 -1.97 -21.56
CA PRO A 7 15.53 -1.33 -20.62
C PRO A 7 14.88 -0.10 -19.95
N PRO A 8 15.33 0.29 -18.74
CA PRO A 8 14.86 1.49 -18.07
C PRO A 8 15.19 2.76 -18.87
N SER A 9 14.45 3.84 -18.57
CA SER A 9 14.45 5.13 -19.26
C SER A 9 15.82 5.81 -19.29
N ASP A 10 16.59 5.60 -20.35
CA ASP A 10 17.72 6.46 -20.66
C ASP A 10 17.24 7.63 -21.54
N HIS A 11 17.44 8.85 -21.04
CA HIS A 11 16.82 10.08 -21.55
C HIS A 11 17.69 10.83 -22.57
N ARG A 12 18.78 10.24 -23.06
CA ARG A 12 19.83 10.99 -23.78
C ARG A 12 20.07 10.47 -25.20
N SER A 13 19.27 10.93 -26.17
CA SER A 13 19.67 10.92 -27.59
C SER A 13 19.62 12.33 -28.18
N ARG A 14 20.57 12.67 -29.07
CA ARG A 14 20.67 14.00 -29.72
C ARG A 14 19.47 14.29 -30.63
N ASP A 15 18.91 13.28 -31.30
CA ASP A 15 17.75 13.44 -32.19
C ASP A 15 16.47 13.88 -31.48
N ARG A 16 16.29 13.53 -30.19
CA ARG A 16 15.12 13.97 -29.41
C ARG A 16 15.06 15.48 -29.20
N ARG A 17 16.22 16.15 -29.03
CA ARG A 17 16.25 17.61 -28.78
C ARG A 17 15.74 18.40 -29.98
N ALA A 18 16.10 17.99 -31.19
CA ALA A 18 15.67 18.67 -32.41
C ALA A 18 14.15 18.58 -32.64
N VAL A 19 13.55 17.42 -32.35
CA VAL A 19 12.10 17.21 -32.45
C VAL A 19 11.32 17.96 -31.36
N ASP A 20 11.86 18.04 -30.14
CA ASP A 20 11.20 18.75 -29.04
C ASP A 20 11.28 20.28 -29.20
N ASP A 21 12.41 20.83 -29.68
CA ASP A 21 12.55 22.26 -29.96
C ASP A 21 11.66 22.70 -31.15
N SER A 22 11.46 21.82 -32.13
CA SER A 22 10.57 22.09 -33.27
C SER A 22 9.08 22.02 -32.92
N LEU A 23 8.67 21.17 -31.97
CA LEU A 23 7.29 21.14 -31.47
C LEU A 23 6.88 22.47 -30.82
N GLY A 24 7.75 23.05 -29.99
CA GLY A 24 7.50 24.35 -29.36
C GLY A 24 7.34 25.47 -30.38
N GLN A 25 8.17 25.48 -31.42
CA GLN A 25 8.06 26.45 -32.52
C GLN A 25 6.76 26.26 -33.32
N GLN A 26 6.37 25.01 -33.60
CA GLN A 26 5.13 24.72 -34.33
C GLN A 26 3.90 25.15 -33.53
N LEU A 27 3.85 24.84 -32.24
CA LEU A 27 2.77 25.30 -31.35
C LEU A 27 2.70 26.82 -31.25
N SER A 28 3.85 27.51 -31.30
CA SER A 28 3.89 28.98 -31.38
C SER A 28 3.43 29.52 -32.72
N ARG A 29 3.79 28.90 -33.85
CA ARG A 29 3.29 29.28 -35.18
C ARG A 29 1.78 29.10 -35.30
N GLN A 30 1.23 28.07 -34.66
CA GLN A 30 -0.21 27.82 -34.60
C GLN A 30 -0.95 28.71 -33.58
N GLY A 31 -0.26 29.64 -32.90
CA GLY A 31 -0.86 30.55 -31.90
C GLY A 31 -1.31 29.87 -30.61
N SER A 32 -0.98 28.59 -30.41
CA SER A 32 -1.40 27.80 -29.24
C SER A 32 -0.48 28.00 -28.02
N LEU A 33 0.72 28.57 -28.22
CA LEU A 33 1.71 28.76 -27.16
C LEU A 33 2.61 29.98 -27.46
N ALA A 34 2.84 30.87 -26.49
CA ALA A 34 3.78 31.98 -26.69
C ALA A 34 5.24 31.47 -26.76
N ALA A 35 6.08 32.11 -27.59
CA ALA A 35 7.47 31.68 -27.77
C ALA A 35 8.31 31.65 -26.47
N TYR A 36 8.00 32.53 -25.50
CA TYR A 36 8.65 32.47 -24.19
C TYR A 36 8.23 31.23 -23.39
N GLN A 37 6.97 30.78 -23.50
CA GLN A 37 6.47 29.59 -22.82
C GLN A 37 7.15 28.32 -23.36
N ALA A 38 7.46 28.27 -24.66
CA ALA A 38 8.26 27.19 -25.25
C ALA A 38 9.66 27.09 -24.61
N ARG A 39 10.33 28.24 -24.38
CA ARG A 39 11.64 28.28 -23.68
C ARG A 39 11.54 27.85 -22.23
N VAL A 40 10.50 28.31 -21.51
CA VAL A 40 10.26 27.92 -20.12
C VAL A 40 9.98 26.42 -20.01
N ALA A 41 9.25 25.85 -20.97
CA ALA A 41 8.95 24.42 -21.00
C ALA A 41 10.21 23.55 -21.02
N GLY A 42 11.23 23.94 -21.81
CA GLY A 42 12.52 23.25 -21.82
C GLY A 42 13.26 23.31 -20.47
N THR A 43 13.10 24.37 -19.70
CA THR A 43 13.67 24.47 -18.34
C THR A 43 12.90 23.61 -17.33
N VAL A 44 11.56 23.63 -17.38
CA VAL A 44 10.70 22.80 -16.52
C VAL A 44 10.91 21.31 -16.78
N THR A 45 11.13 20.92 -18.03
CA THR A 45 11.45 19.53 -18.43
C THR A 45 12.80 19.07 -17.85
N ARG A 46 13.77 19.97 -17.66
CA ARG A 46 15.09 19.63 -17.10
C ARG A 46 15.08 19.39 -15.59
N SER A 47 14.22 20.11 -14.86
CA SER A 47 14.10 19.99 -13.39
C SER A 47 13.04 18.97 -12.94
N ARG A 48 12.36 18.29 -13.87
CA ARG A 48 11.28 17.35 -13.57
C ARG A 48 11.41 16.10 -14.42
N ASP A 49 10.92 14.97 -13.92
CA ASP A 49 10.89 13.73 -14.69
C ASP A 49 9.69 13.69 -15.67
N LEU A 50 9.63 14.69 -16.57
CA LEU A 50 8.51 14.90 -17.49
C LEU A 50 9.00 14.96 -18.94
N THR A 51 8.10 14.67 -19.86
CA THR A 51 8.25 14.98 -21.29
C THR A 51 7.79 16.41 -21.59
N LEU A 52 8.27 16.99 -22.70
CA LEU A 52 7.88 18.34 -23.10
C LEU A 52 6.35 18.47 -23.32
N ARG A 53 5.73 17.43 -23.88
CA ARG A 53 4.27 17.34 -24.09
C ARG A 53 3.48 17.33 -22.78
N GLU A 54 3.97 16.62 -21.77
CA GLU A 54 3.39 16.65 -20.42
C GLU A 54 3.52 18.02 -19.77
N VAL A 55 4.62 18.74 -20.02
CA VAL A 55 4.77 20.14 -19.57
C VAL A 55 3.76 21.05 -20.28
N TYR A 56 3.60 20.95 -21.59
CA TYR A 56 2.59 21.72 -22.31
C TYR A 56 1.16 21.45 -21.83
N ALA A 57 0.80 20.17 -21.62
CA ALA A 57 -0.52 19.81 -21.15
C ALA A 57 -0.77 20.20 -19.68
N HIS A 58 0.13 19.85 -18.77
CA HIS A 58 -0.11 19.99 -17.33
C HIS A 58 0.33 21.34 -16.75
N HIS A 59 1.34 22.00 -17.32
CA HIS A 59 1.83 23.29 -16.83
C HIS A 59 1.21 24.47 -17.57
N PHE A 60 1.06 24.37 -18.89
CA PHE A 60 0.52 25.44 -19.73
C PHE A 60 -0.95 25.24 -20.12
N GLY A 61 -1.56 24.11 -19.76
CA GLY A 61 -2.99 23.86 -19.97
C GLY A 61 -3.38 23.63 -21.44
N LEU A 62 -2.42 23.29 -22.32
CA LEU A 62 -2.72 23.00 -23.71
C LEU A 62 -3.55 21.73 -23.82
N SER A 63 -4.50 21.72 -24.77
CA SER A 63 -5.28 20.52 -25.04
C SER A 63 -4.37 19.42 -25.63
N VAL A 64 -4.59 18.17 -25.22
CA VAL A 64 -3.86 17.02 -25.79
C VAL A 64 -4.05 16.97 -27.32
N ARG A 65 -5.23 17.36 -27.81
CA ARG A 65 -5.54 17.40 -29.23
C ARG A 65 -4.68 18.41 -29.99
N SER A 66 -4.47 19.62 -29.47
CA SER A 66 -3.63 20.63 -30.14
C SER A 66 -2.17 20.21 -30.18
N ILE A 67 -1.67 19.57 -29.11
CA ILE A 67 -0.32 18.99 -29.08
C ILE A 67 -0.18 17.89 -30.15
N LEU A 68 -1.13 16.95 -30.21
CA LEU A 68 -1.12 15.87 -31.21
C LEU A 68 -1.26 16.37 -32.65
N GLN A 69 -2.00 17.46 -32.87
CA GLN A 69 -2.11 18.10 -34.19
C GLN A 69 -0.77 18.73 -34.61
N ALA A 70 -0.09 19.42 -33.70
CA ALA A 70 1.24 19.96 -33.97
C ALA A 70 2.26 18.84 -34.27
N ASP A 71 2.21 17.74 -33.52
CA ASP A 71 3.05 16.55 -33.78
C ASP A 71 2.74 15.89 -35.12
N ARG A 72 1.46 15.80 -35.48
CA ARG A 72 1.03 15.24 -36.77
C ARG A 72 1.66 16.02 -37.93
N ASP A 73 1.58 17.35 -37.86
CA ASP A 73 2.10 18.23 -38.90
C ASP A 73 3.64 18.21 -38.95
N LEU A 74 4.30 18.06 -37.80
CA LEU A 74 5.76 17.98 -37.71
C LEU A 74 6.33 16.66 -38.23
N LEU A 75 5.63 15.55 -37.98
CA LEU A 75 6.10 14.19 -38.26
C LEU A 75 5.57 13.62 -39.58
N ASP A 76 4.71 14.37 -40.30
CA ASP A 76 3.93 13.89 -41.45
C ASP A 76 3.26 12.52 -41.17
N SER A 77 2.68 12.42 -39.97
CA SER A 77 2.08 11.18 -39.46
C SER A 77 0.55 11.25 -39.50
N GLN A 78 -0.13 10.12 -39.35
CA GLN A 78 -1.58 10.09 -39.19
C GLN A 78 -1.98 10.17 -37.71
N LEU A 79 -3.14 10.79 -37.44
CA LEU A 79 -3.80 10.77 -36.14
C LEU A 79 -4.92 9.72 -36.17
N VAL A 80 -4.87 8.75 -35.27
CA VAL A 80 -5.81 7.63 -35.21
C VAL A 80 -6.49 7.59 -33.85
N ASP A 81 -7.81 7.46 -33.86
CA ASP A 81 -8.62 7.20 -32.67
C ASP A 81 -8.99 5.72 -32.61
N PRO A 82 -8.28 4.89 -31.80
CA PRO A 82 -8.55 3.46 -31.69
C PRO A 82 -9.89 3.15 -31.02
N LEU A 83 -10.55 4.14 -30.40
CA LEU A 83 -11.90 3.95 -29.88
C LEU A 83 -12.93 3.92 -31.01
N LYS A 84 -12.68 4.64 -32.12
CA LYS A 84 -13.53 4.67 -33.32
C LYS A 84 -13.11 3.65 -34.37
N ALA A 85 -11.81 3.39 -34.49
CA ALA A 85 -11.23 2.42 -35.42
C ALA A 85 -10.45 1.35 -34.63
N PRO A 86 -11.09 0.25 -34.21
CA PRO A 86 -10.47 -0.75 -33.35
C PRO A 86 -9.20 -1.36 -33.96
N ALA A 87 -8.28 -1.74 -33.07
CA ALA A 87 -7.07 -2.46 -33.42
C ALA A 87 -7.35 -3.94 -33.72
N GLU A 88 -6.49 -4.57 -34.51
CA GLU A 88 -6.50 -6.03 -34.67
C GLU A 88 -6.06 -6.69 -33.34
N ALA A 89 -7.01 -7.30 -32.63
CA ALA A 89 -6.80 -7.83 -31.27
C ALA A 89 -5.66 -8.85 -31.13
N TRP A 90 -5.23 -9.52 -32.21
CA TRP A 90 -4.11 -10.46 -32.14
C TRP A 90 -2.75 -9.75 -32.00
N LEU A 91 -2.61 -8.51 -32.50
CA LEU A 91 -1.35 -7.76 -32.43
C LEU A 91 -1.01 -7.42 -30.98
N ALA A 92 -1.94 -6.81 -30.25
CA ALA A 92 -1.77 -6.50 -28.83
C ALA A 92 -1.65 -7.78 -27.98
N ARG A 93 -2.36 -8.87 -28.31
CA ARG A 93 -2.19 -10.17 -27.64
C ARG A 93 -0.79 -10.76 -27.84
N LYS A 94 -0.20 -10.60 -29.04
CA LYS A 94 1.15 -11.09 -29.34
C LYS A 94 2.22 -10.38 -28.52
N LEU A 95 2.09 -9.06 -28.33
CA LEU A 95 3.00 -8.29 -27.49
C LEU A 95 2.71 -8.44 -25.98
N GLY A 96 1.45 -8.67 -25.63
CA GLY A 96 0.93 -8.66 -24.26
C GLY A 96 0.20 -7.35 -23.96
N PRO A 97 -1.11 -7.36 -23.63
CA PRO A 97 -1.85 -6.14 -23.35
C PRO A 97 -1.30 -5.31 -22.18
N GLN A 98 -0.74 -5.95 -21.15
CA GLN A 98 -0.10 -5.24 -20.02
C GLN A 98 1.16 -4.51 -20.47
N VAL A 99 1.92 -5.12 -21.38
CA VAL A 99 3.12 -4.50 -21.97
C VAL A 99 2.72 -3.28 -22.78
N CYS A 100 1.64 -3.40 -23.58
CA CYS A 100 1.08 -2.30 -24.35
C CYS A 100 0.65 -1.12 -23.45
N LEU A 101 -0.04 -1.40 -22.34
CA LEU A 101 -0.44 -0.39 -21.35
C LEU A 101 0.77 0.33 -20.73
N ARG A 102 1.75 -0.42 -20.22
CA ARG A 102 2.95 0.15 -19.58
C ARG A 102 3.79 0.98 -20.56
N ALA A 103 3.94 0.49 -21.79
CA ALA A 103 4.68 1.17 -22.84
C ALA A 103 3.89 2.32 -23.49
N ARG A 104 2.59 2.45 -23.20
CA ARG A 104 1.66 3.42 -23.82
C ARG A 104 1.66 3.33 -25.35
N ILE A 105 1.63 2.10 -25.87
CA ILE A 105 1.60 1.82 -27.30
C ILE A 105 0.49 0.82 -27.63
N LEU A 106 -0.04 0.90 -28.85
CA LEU A 106 -1.02 -0.06 -29.36
C LEU A 106 -0.66 -0.48 -30.79
N PRO A 107 -0.15 -1.71 -31.00
CA PRO A 107 -0.09 -2.31 -32.32
C PRO A 107 -1.50 -2.37 -32.94
N TRP A 108 -1.73 -1.56 -33.99
CA TRP A 108 -3.08 -1.27 -34.49
C TRP A 108 -3.51 -2.14 -35.65
N ARG A 109 -2.73 -2.16 -36.73
CA ARG A 109 -3.09 -2.86 -37.97
C ARG A 109 -1.85 -3.24 -38.76
N ARG A 110 -1.94 -4.31 -39.56
CA ARG A 110 -0.89 -4.66 -40.52
C ARG A 110 -1.29 -4.28 -41.95
N ILE A 111 -0.50 -3.43 -42.60
CA ILE A 111 -0.76 -2.90 -43.94
C ILE A 111 0.50 -3.08 -44.78
N GLY A 112 0.39 -3.79 -45.91
CA GLY A 112 1.53 -3.98 -46.84
C GLY A 112 2.77 -4.60 -46.17
N GLY A 113 2.57 -5.55 -45.24
CA GLY A 113 3.67 -6.19 -44.50
C GLY A 113 4.22 -5.39 -43.31
N VAL A 114 3.83 -4.12 -43.15
CA VAL A 114 4.25 -3.21 -42.07
C VAL A 114 3.19 -3.16 -40.97
N THR A 115 3.59 -3.20 -39.71
CA THR A 115 2.68 -2.99 -38.57
C THR A 115 2.66 -1.52 -38.16
N ILE A 116 1.47 -0.91 -38.21
CA ILE A 116 1.25 0.44 -37.70
C ILE A 116 1.05 0.36 -36.19
N VAL A 117 1.81 1.17 -35.44
CA VAL A 117 1.78 1.22 -33.98
C VAL A 117 1.35 2.61 -33.54
N LEU A 118 0.30 2.67 -32.73
CA LEU A 118 -0.14 3.92 -32.11
C LEU A 118 0.73 4.25 -30.92
N ALA A 119 1.19 5.50 -30.84
CA ALA A 119 1.90 6.04 -29.68
C ALA A 119 1.51 7.51 -29.45
N PRO A 120 1.64 8.04 -28.23
CA PRO A 120 1.36 9.44 -27.95
C PRO A 120 2.37 10.40 -28.58
N ASP A 121 3.57 9.92 -28.87
CA ASP A 121 4.66 10.72 -29.42
C ASP A 121 5.73 9.82 -30.07
N ALA A 122 6.56 10.42 -30.92
CA ALA A 122 7.67 9.73 -31.58
C ALA A 122 8.70 9.19 -30.56
N ALA A 123 8.96 9.92 -29.48
CA ALA A 123 9.94 9.51 -28.48
C ALA A 123 9.55 8.19 -27.78
N THR A 124 8.26 7.96 -27.58
CA THR A 124 7.68 6.74 -27.02
C THR A 124 7.76 5.60 -28.01
N PHE A 125 7.40 5.82 -29.26
CA PHE A 125 7.55 4.82 -30.30
C PHE A 125 9.02 4.39 -30.49
N GLU A 126 9.95 5.34 -30.60
CA GLU A 126 11.37 5.06 -30.81
C GLU A 126 12.00 4.25 -29.66
N ARG A 127 11.55 4.44 -28.40
CA ARG A 127 11.99 3.59 -27.27
C ARG A 127 11.69 2.12 -27.49
N HIS A 128 10.57 1.82 -28.12
CA HIS A 128 10.06 0.47 -28.27
C HIS A 128 10.26 -0.08 -29.69
N ARG A 129 10.74 0.74 -30.63
CA ARG A 129 10.86 0.41 -32.06
C ARG A 129 11.63 -0.88 -32.30
N ALA A 130 12.77 -1.08 -31.64
CA ALA A 130 13.60 -2.27 -31.83
C ALA A 130 12.86 -3.56 -31.42
N ALA A 131 12.26 -3.58 -30.22
CA ALA A 131 11.51 -4.74 -29.73
C ALA A 131 10.22 -4.99 -30.53
N LEU A 132 9.54 -3.91 -30.94
CA LEU A 132 8.39 -3.98 -31.85
C LEU A 132 8.79 -4.59 -33.20
N ALA A 133 9.93 -4.15 -33.75
CA ALA A 133 10.43 -4.66 -35.03
C ALA A 133 10.82 -6.14 -34.96
N GLN A 134 11.43 -6.56 -33.84
CA GLN A 134 11.72 -7.97 -33.59
C GLN A 134 10.45 -8.83 -33.53
N THR A 135 9.34 -8.28 -33.03
CA THR A 135 8.08 -9.01 -32.83
C THR A 135 7.20 -9.04 -34.10
N PHE A 136 7.17 -7.95 -34.85
CA PHE A 136 6.21 -7.73 -35.95
C PHE A 136 6.86 -7.55 -37.33
N GLY A 137 8.18 -7.42 -37.42
CA GLY A 137 8.87 -7.02 -38.64
C GLY A 137 8.87 -5.49 -38.80
N PRO A 138 8.79 -4.95 -40.02
CA PRO A 138 8.76 -3.50 -40.22
C PRO A 138 7.62 -2.82 -39.44
N VAL A 139 7.93 -1.74 -38.72
CA VAL A 139 6.95 -0.97 -37.93
C VAL A 139 6.97 0.52 -38.30
N ARG A 140 5.80 1.16 -38.25
CA ARG A 140 5.62 2.61 -38.46
C ARG A 140 4.74 3.22 -37.36
N LEU A 141 5.03 4.48 -37.04
CA LEU A 141 4.27 5.28 -36.09
C LEU A 141 2.95 5.78 -36.71
N ALA A 142 1.88 5.74 -35.92
CA ALA A 142 0.77 6.67 -36.03
C ALA A 142 0.49 7.29 -34.65
N LEU A 143 0.01 8.52 -34.61
CA LEU A 143 -0.22 9.24 -33.36
C LEU A 143 -1.61 8.93 -32.80
N SER A 144 -1.69 8.76 -31.49
CA SER A 144 -2.96 8.61 -30.77
C SER A 144 -2.81 9.07 -29.33
N ALA A 145 -3.88 9.60 -28.74
CA ALA A 145 -3.82 10.06 -27.36
C ALA A 145 -3.66 8.89 -26.38
N THR A 146 -2.97 9.13 -25.25
CA THR A 146 -2.69 8.06 -24.27
C THR A 146 -3.96 7.47 -23.66
N ASP A 147 -4.95 8.32 -23.38
CA ASP A 147 -6.29 7.92 -22.91
C ASP A 147 -7.05 7.08 -23.95
N GLN A 148 -6.92 7.41 -25.24
CA GLN A 148 -7.50 6.60 -26.32
C GLN A 148 -6.82 5.23 -26.43
N ILE A 149 -5.49 5.18 -26.39
CA ILE A 149 -4.70 3.93 -26.41
C ILE A 149 -5.09 3.03 -25.23
N THR A 150 -5.04 3.59 -24.02
CA THR A 150 -5.34 2.85 -22.79
C THR A 150 -6.82 2.44 -22.70
N GLY A 151 -7.73 3.30 -23.15
CA GLY A 151 -9.17 2.99 -23.24
C GLY A 151 -9.47 1.88 -24.24
N ALA A 152 -8.83 1.87 -25.41
CA ALA A 152 -8.97 0.80 -26.39
C ALA A 152 -8.44 -0.53 -25.86
N LEU A 153 -7.27 -0.52 -25.20
CA LEU A 153 -6.71 -1.72 -24.55
C LEU A 153 -7.63 -2.26 -23.44
N ALA A 154 -8.20 -1.38 -22.62
CA ALA A 154 -9.13 -1.77 -21.56
C ALA A 154 -10.42 -2.38 -22.13
N ARG A 155 -10.98 -1.80 -23.20
CA ARG A 155 -12.18 -2.30 -23.89
C ARG A 155 -11.92 -3.65 -24.56
N ASP A 156 -10.84 -3.75 -25.34
CA ASP A 156 -10.61 -4.87 -26.25
C ASP A 156 -9.92 -6.07 -25.54
N HIS A 157 -9.27 -5.82 -24.40
CA HIS A 157 -8.52 -6.84 -23.64
C HIS A 157 -8.87 -6.91 -22.14
N GLY A 158 -9.99 -6.31 -21.72
CA GLY A 158 -10.45 -6.28 -20.33
C GLY A 158 -10.34 -7.63 -19.58
N PRO A 159 -10.88 -8.75 -20.11
CA PRO A 159 -10.79 -10.05 -19.43
C PRO A 159 -9.36 -10.57 -19.24
N ALA A 160 -8.47 -10.32 -20.21
CA ALA A 160 -7.07 -10.73 -20.11
C ALA A 160 -6.29 -9.89 -19.09
N LEU A 161 -6.59 -8.59 -19.03
CA LEU A 161 -6.04 -7.67 -18.03
C LEU A 161 -6.55 -7.99 -16.62
N ALA A 162 -7.85 -8.31 -16.47
CA ALA A 162 -8.46 -8.75 -15.21
C ALA A 162 -7.77 -10.00 -14.67
N ARG A 163 -7.62 -11.02 -15.51
CA ARG A 163 -6.93 -12.27 -15.14
C ARG A 163 -5.47 -12.02 -14.75
N ALA A 164 -4.77 -11.14 -15.45
CA ALA A 164 -3.40 -10.81 -15.10
C ALA A 164 -3.28 -10.06 -13.78
N ALA A 165 -4.24 -9.19 -13.44
CA ALA A 165 -4.29 -8.52 -12.15
C ALA A 165 -4.51 -9.52 -11.00
N GLU A 166 -5.31 -10.57 -11.22
CA GLU A 166 -5.54 -11.66 -10.27
C GLU A 166 -4.33 -12.60 -10.14
N CYS A 167 -3.63 -12.85 -11.26
CA CYS A 167 -2.59 -13.87 -11.35
C CYS A 167 -1.15 -13.33 -11.28
N ARG A 168 -0.94 -12.03 -11.05
CA ARG A 168 0.36 -11.35 -11.18
C ARG A 168 1.48 -11.96 -10.35
N LEU A 169 1.19 -12.31 -9.09
CA LEU A 169 2.15 -12.95 -8.19
C LEU A 169 2.32 -14.44 -8.58
N PRO A 170 3.52 -15.04 -8.55
CA PRO A 170 3.67 -16.47 -8.77
C PRO A 170 2.87 -17.29 -7.74
N ALA A 171 2.25 -18.39 -8.18
CA ALA A 171 1.38 -19.22 -7.32
C ALA A 171 2.07 -19.69 -6.03
N ALA A 172 3.37 -19.98 -6.09
CA ALA A 172 4.16 -20.41 -4.95
C ALA A 172 4.22 -19.39 -3.80
N ASP A 173 4.13 -18.09 -4.13
CA ASP A 173 4.16 -16.99 -3.17
C ASP A 173 2.75 -16.38 -2.94
N SER A 174 1.70 -16.90 -3.59
CA SER A 174 0.32 -16.40 -3.51
C SER A 174 -0.59 -17.29 -2.67
N SER A 175 -1.60 -16.69 -2.03
CA SER A 175 -2.67 -17.38 -1.32
C SER A 175 -3.77 -17.91 -2.23
N ARG A 176 -3.67 -17.76 -3.57
CA ARG A 176 -4.73 -18.17 -4.52
C ARG A 176 -5.15 -19.63 -4.42
N ASP A 177 -4.22 -20.51 -4.08
CA ASP A 177 -4.48 -21.95 -3.93
C ASP A 177 -4.92 -22.31 -2.51
N TRP A 178 -5.34 -21.33 -1.70
CA TRP A 178 -5.84 -21.58 -0.35
C TRP A 178 -7.11 -22.43 -0.38
N SER A 179 -7.07 -23.58 0.30
CA SER A 179 -8.20 -24.50 0.40
C SER A 179 -8.94 -24.28 1.71
N ALA A 180 -10.10 -23.63 1.64
CA ALA A 180 -10.99 -23.43 2.78
C ALA A 180 -11.40 -24.77 3.43
N ALA A 181 -11.69 -25.79 2.61
CA ALA A 181 -12.02 -27.14 3.10
C ALA A 181 -10.86 -27.78 3.89
N THR A 182 -9.63 -27.61 3.43
CA THR A 182 -8.45 -28.13 4.14
C THR A 182 -8.21 -27.37 5.44
N ALA A 183 -8.33 -26.04 5.42
CA ALA A 183 -8.25 -25.21 6.63
C ALA A 183 -9.31 -25.61 7.66
N THR A 184 -10.56 -25.84 7.24
CA THR A 184 -11.65 -26.30 8.11
C THR A 184 -11.37 -27.67 8.71
N ARG A 185 -10.93 -28.65 7.90
CA ARG A 185 -10.58 -29.99 8.41
C ARG A 185 -9.45 -29.94 9.44
N LEU A 186 -8.40 -29.17 9.17
CA LEU A 186 -7.29 -28.99 10.11
C LEU A 186 -7.74 -28.27 11.39
N GLY A 187 -8.57 -27.23 11.27
CA GLY A 187 -9.14 -26.52 12.41
C GLY A 187 -10.01 -27.42 13.28
N LEU A 188 -10.91 -28.21 12.68
CA LEU A 188 -11.74 -29.17 13.41
C LEU A 188 -10.92 -30.28 14.05
N ALA A 189 -9.90 -30.81 13.36
CA ALA A 189 -9.00 -31.80 13.93
C ALA A 189 -8.22 -31.25 15.14
N LEU A 190 -7.75 -30.00 15.06
CA LEU A 190 -7.08 -29.33 16.18
C LEU A 190 -8.05 -29.11 17.35
N LEU A 191 -9.28 -28.65 17.09
CA LEU A 191 -10.30 -28.47 18.13
C LEU A 191 -10.69 -29.80 18.78
N ALA A 192 -10.84 -30.88 18.00
CA ALA A 192 -11.13 -32.21 18.52
C ALA A 192 -9.97 -32.75 19.37
N LEU A 193 -8.72 -32.57 18.93
CA LEU A 193 -7.54 -32.91 19.70
C LEU A 193 -7.48 -32.12 21.02
N MET A 194 -7.67 -30.80 20.96
CA MET A 194 -7.72 -29.97 22.16
C MET A 194 -8.84 -30.38 23.10
N GLY A 195 -10.04 -30.67 22.56
CA GLY A 195 -11.17 -31.19 23.33
C GLY A 195 -10.83 -32.52 24.03
N GLY A 196 -10.24 -33.47 23.31
CA GLY A 196 -9.77 -34.74 23.88
C GLY A 196 -8.69 -34.58 24.95
N LEU A 197 -7.75 -33.65 24.76
CA LEU A 197 -6.73 -33.36 25.78
C LEU A 197 -7.35 -32.69 27.02
N PHE A 198 -8.35 -31.83 26.87
CA PHE A 198 -9.06 -31.23 27.99
C PHE A 198 -9.94 -32.23 28.74
N THR A 199 -10.54 -33.22 28.07
CA THR A 199 -11.32 -34.25 28.74
C THR A 199 -10.44 -35.25 29.48
N LEU A 200 -9.31 -35.64 28.91
CA LEU A 200 -8.40 -36.63 29.50
C LEU A 200 -7.43 -36.02 30.53
N PHE A 201 -6.94 -34.80 30.29
CA PHE A 201 -5.90 -34.14 31.08
C PHE A 201 -6.18 -32.64 31.29
N PRO A 202 -7.28 -32.25 31.96
CA PRO A 202 -7.71 -30.85 32.04
C PRO A 202 -6.66 -29.92 32.65
N ALA A 203 -6.11 -30.27 33.82
CA ALA A 203 -5.14 -29.44 34.53
C ALA A 203 -3.81 -29.30 33.78
N ALA A 204 -3.30 -30.41 33.21
CA ALA A 204 -2.05 -30.40 32.46
C ALA A 204 -2.20 -29.61 31.14
N THR A 205 -3.29 -29.83 30.40
CA THR A 205 -3.58 -29.11 29.16
C THR A 205 -3.71 -27.62 29.40
N PHE A 206 -4.48 -27.22 30.41
CA PHE A 206 -4.60 -25.81 30.81
C PHE A 206 -3.24 -25.20 31.17
N THR A 207 -2.44 -25.91 31.98
CA THR A 207 -1.10 -25.46 32.39
C THR A 207 -0.16 -25.27 31.21
N VAL A 208 -0.11 -26.21 30.26
CA VAL A 208 0.72 -26.11 29.05
C VAL A 208 0.31 -24.91 28.19
N LEU A 209 -0.99 -24.70 28.00
CA LEU A 209 -1.49 -23.55 27.23
C LEU A 209 -1.21 -22.22 27.95
N CYS A 210 -1.33 -22.17 29.28
CA CYS A 210 -0.92 -21.01 30.07
C CYS A 210 0.58 -20.74 29.96
N MET A 211 1.44 -21.76 30.05
CA MET A 211 2.89 -21.59 29.86
C MET A 211 3.22 -21.06 28.47
N ALA A 212 2.55 -21.56 27.42
CA ALA A 212 2.69 -21.04 26.07
C ALA A 212 2.24 -19.57 25.98
N ALA A 213 1.11 -19.22 26.58
CA ALA A 213 0.59 -17.85 26.61
C ALA A 213 1.55 -16.89 27.33
N VAL A 214 2.10 -17.30 28.49
CA VAL A 214 3.09 -16.52 29.26
C VAL A 214 4.38 -16.36 28.45
N LEU A 215 4.87 -17.42 27.81
CA LEU A 215 6.06 -17.34 26.95
C LEU A 215 5.86 -16.34 25.81
N ILE A 216 4.72 -16.41 25.11
CA ILE A 216 4.39 -15.46 24.03
C ILE A 216 4.29 -14.04 24.57
N LEU A 217 3.69 -13.83 25.74
CA LEU A 217 3.62 -12.53 26.39
C LEU A 217 5.02 -11.97 26.66
N VAL A 218 5.90 -12.77 27.28
CA VAL A 218 7.27 -12.37 27.61
C VAL A 218 8.07 -12.05 26.35
N LEU A 219 7.97 -12.88 25.31
CA LEU A 219 8.65 -12.64 24.03
C LEU A 219 8.16 -11.35 23.35
N ASN A 220 6.86 -11.08 23.36
CA ASN A 220 6.30 -9.84 22.82
C ASN A 220 6.70 -8.61 23.65
N ALA A 221 6.70 -8.73 24.98
CA ALA A 221 7.16 -7.67 25.88
C ALA A 221 8.64 -7.37 25.66
N ALA A 222 9.48 -8.40 25.52
CA ALA A 222 10.90 -8.26 25.20
C ALA A 222 11.11 -7.59 23.84
N LEU A 223 10.35 -7.96 22.80
CA LEU A 223 10.42 -7.31 21.48
C LEU A 223 10.03 -5.83 21.57
N LYS A 224 8.98 -5.49 22.31
CA LYS A 224 8.56 -4.10 22.54
C LYS A 224 9.60 -3.30 23.31
N ALA A 225 10.19 -3.88 24.36
CA ALA A 225 11.27 -3.27 25.11
C ALA A 225 12.52 -3.04 24.23
N ALA A 226 12.91 -4.04 23.45
CA ALA A 226 14.01 -3.92 22.49
C ALA A 226 13.73 -2.83 21.44
N ALA A 227 12.49 -2.72 20.94
CA ALA A 227 12.09 -1.66 20.02
C ALA A 227 12.21 -0.27 20.67
N VAL A 228 11.78 -0.12 21.93
CA VAL A 228 11.95 1.13 22.70
C VAL A 228 13.43 1.47 22.88
N ILE A 229 14.27 0.49 23.26
CA ILE A 229 15.71 0.68 23.44
C ILE A 229 16.37 1.07 22.11
N ALA A 230 16.06 0.37 21.01
CA ALA A 230 16.58 0.70 19.68
C ALA A 230 16.18 2.11 19.21
N MET A 231 14.98 2.56 19.60
CA MET A 231 14.51 3.92 19.35
C MET A 231 15.23 4.97 20.22
N ALA A 232 15.73 4.60 21.39
CA ALA A 232 16.45 5.48 22.31
C ALA A 232 17.98 5.49 22.07
N ALA A 233 18.56 4.39 21.60
CA ALA A 233 20.00 4.20 21.42
C ALA A 233 20.63 5.11 20.35
N ARG A 234 19.83 5.65 19.42
CA ARG A 234 20.24 6.85 18.69
C ARG A 234 19.98 8.06 19.58
N GLY A 235 21.04 8.63 20.15
CA GLY A 235 21.02 9.97 20.74
C GLY A 235 20.30 10.96 19.80
N ARG A 236 19.71 12.02 20.38
CA ARG A 236 18.90 13.08 19.73
C ARG A 236 19.02 12.98 18.20
N THR A 237 18.01 12.39 17.56
CA THR A 237 17.92 12.33 16.10
C THR A 237 18.37 13.69 15.57
N ALA A 238 19.35 13.69 14.66
CA ALA A 238 19.67 14.90 13.91
C ALA A 238 18.35 15.57 13.51
N PRO A 239 18.22 16.90 13.61
CA PRO A 239 17.01 17.59 13.21
C PRO A 239 16.57 17.03 11.86
N PRO A 240 15.26 16.82 11.63
CA PRO A 240 14.79 16.24 10.38
C PRO A 240 15.49 16.98 9.26
N ASP A 241 16.24 16.24 8.44
CA ASP A 241 17.03 16.85 7.37
C ASP A 241 16.13 17.84 6.64
N PRO A 242 16.64 19.04 6.29
CA PRO A 242 15.94 19.92 5.38
C PRO A 242 15.41 19.08 4.23
N VAL A 243 14.14 19.30 3.87
CA VAL A 243 13.52 18.62 2.73
C VAL A 243 14.11 19.25 1.47
N ASP A 244 15.39 18.98 1.19
CA ASP A 244 16.00 19.38 -0.06
C ASP A 244 15.50 18.42 -1.11
N LEU A 245 14.65 18.96 -1.96
CA LEU A 245 14.11 18.24 -3.09
C LEU A 245 15.26 17.90 -4.05
N PRO A 246 15.21 16.73 -4.71
CA PRO A 246 16.17 16.42 -5.75
C PRO A 246 16.07 17.43 -6.89
N ASP A 247 17.18 17.68 -7.58
CA ASP A 247 17.24 18.54 -8.78
C ASP A 247 16.21 18.15 -9.84
N ARG A 248 15.91 16.85 -9.91
CA ARG A 248 14.86 16.28 -10.75
C ARG A 248 13.80 15.59 -9.90
N LEU A 249 12.62 16.18 -9.84
CA LEU A 249 11.50 15.60 -9.10
C LEU A 249 10.91 14.38 -9.81
N PRO A 250 10.74 13.23 -9.12
CA PRO A 250 10.12 12.05 -9.69
C PRO A 250 8.62 12.26 -9.88
N VAL A 251 8.05 11.60 -10.88
CA VAL A 251 6.60 11.43 -10.98
C VAL A 251 6.16 10.43 -9.92
N ILE A 252 5.16 10.80 -9.12
CA ILE A 252 4.55 9.93 -8.10
C ILE A 252 3.14 9.59 -8.54
N THR A 253 2.86 8.29 -8.71
CA THR A 253 1.49 7.82 -8.94
C THR A 253 0.83 7.47 -7.62
N LEU A 254 -0.33 8.05 -7.32
CA LEU A 254 -1.17 7.64 -6.20
C LEU A 254 -2.30 6.75 -6.71
N LEU A 255 -2.39 5.54 -6.19
CA LEU A 255 -3.51 4.64 -6.41
C LEU A 255 -4.50 4.81 -5.26
N VAL A 256 -5.73 5.19 -5.60
CA VAL A 256 -6.82 5.41 -4.63
C VAL A 256 -7.98 4.48 -4.97
N PRO A 257 -8.06 3.28 -4.36
CA PRO A 257 -9.16 2.36 -4.58
C PRO A 257 -10.44 2.88 -3.92
N LEU A 258 -11.51 2.95 -4.72
CA LEU A 258 -12.84 3.41 -4.32
C LEU A 258 -13.82 2.24 -4.44
N TYR A 259 -14.67 2.07 -3.43
CA TYR A 259 -15.75 1.08 -3.49
C TYR A 259 -16.96 1.56 -2.68
N ARG A 260 -18.05 1.86 -3.39
CA ARG A 260 -19.31 2.41 -2.85
C ARG A 260 -19.14 3.75 -2.13
N GLU A 261 -18.31 4.62 -2.69
CA GLU A 261 -18.02 5.93 -2.12
C GLU A 261 -18.95 6.99 -2.73
N ARG A 262 -19.88 7.53 -1.93
CA ARG A 262 -20.80 8.60 -2.39
C ARG A 262 -20.17 9.98 -2.34
N GLU A 263 -19.28 10.20 -1.38
CA GLU A 263 -18.74 11.53 -1.04
C GLU A 263 -17.34 11.77 -1.60
N ILE A 264 -17.05 11.17 -2.77
CA ILE A 264 -15.76 11.29 -3.47
C ILE A 264 -15.44 12.75 -3.78
N ALA A 265 -16.44 13.50 -4.23
CA ALA A 265 -16.23 14.82 -4.84
C ALA A 265 -15.78 15.89 -3.82
N THR A 266 -16.30 15.84 -2.58
CA THR A 266 -16.10 16.94 -1.63
C THR A 266 -14.85 16.74 -0.78
N GLU A 267 -14.68 15.55 -0.19
CA GLU A 267 -13.63 15.35 0.82
C GLU A 267 -12.34 14.81 0.21
N LEU A 268 -12.41 13.73 -0.57
CA LEU A 268 -11.23 13.11 -1.16
C LEU A 268 -10.51 14.07 -2.12
N LEU A 269 -11.24 14.69 -3.05
CA LEU A 269 -10.62 15.64 -4.00
C LEU A 269 -10.04 16.86 -3.29
N SER A 270 -10.73 17.42 -2.30
CA SER A 270 -10.21 18.53 -1.49
C SER A 270 -8.90 18.18 -0.78
N ARG A 271 -8.79 16.96 -0.25
CA ARG A 271 -7.56 16.48 0.40
C ARG A 271 -6.42 16.27 -0.59
N LEU A 272 -6.71 15.72 -1.78
CA LEU A 272 -5.72 15.56 -2.85
C LEU A 272 -5.25 16.91 -3.40
N GLU A 273 -6.15 17.89 -3.48
CA GLU A 273 -5.82 19.28 -3.85
C GLU A 273 -4.91 19.96 -2.81
N ARG A 274 -4.98 19.58 -1.54
CA ARG A 274 -4.09 20.14 -0.51
C ARG A 274 -2.66 19.63 -0.57
N LEU A 275 -2.39 18.56 -1.32
CA LEU A 275 -1.02 18.05 -1.50
C LEU A 275 -0.13 19.08 -2.19
N ASN A 276 0.92 19.49 -1.49
CA ASN A 276 1.95 20.40 -1.95
C ASN A 276 3.01 19.66 -2.76
N TYR A 277 2.65 19.23 -3.96
CA TYR A 277 3.57 18.63 -4.93
C TYR A 277 3.27 19.18 -6.33
N PRO A 278 4.28 19.40 -7.20
CA PRO A 278 4.02 19.93 -8.53
C PRO A 278 3.05 19.04 -9.30
N ARG A 279 1.91 19.60 -9.73
CA ARG A 279 0.81 18.86 -10.38
C ARG A 279 1.25 18.07 -11.60
N ALA A 280 2.22 18.60 -12.34
CA ALA A 280 2.77 17.91 -13.49
C ALA A 280 3.52 16.61 -13.11
N CYS A 281 4.08 16.52 -11.90
CA CYS A 281 4.74 15.34 -11.35
C CYS A 281 3.81 14.47 -10.48
N LEU A 282 2.53 14.79 -10.40
CA LEU A 282 1.55 14.02 -9.62
C LEU A 282 0.61 13.30 -10.59
N ASP A 283 0.40 12.01 -10.33
CA ASP A 283 -0.44 11.16 -11.15
C ASP A 283 -1.45 10.41 -10.28
N VAL A 284 -2.69 10.88 -10.17
CA VAL A 284 -3.69 10.21 -9.33
C VAL A 284 -4.58 9.31 -10.17
N CYS A 285 -4.64 8.04 -9.75
CA CYS A 285 -5.52 7.03 -10.31
C CYS A 285 -6.60 6.68 -9.30
N LEU A 286 -7.82 7.16 -9.52
CA LEU A 286 -9.01 6.72 -8.81
C LEU A 286 -9.42 5.36 -9.38
N VAL A 287 -9.37 4.30 -8.60
CA VAL A 287 -9.58 2.92 -9.07
C VAL A 287 -10.93 2.43 -8.61
N LEU A 288 -11.81 2.08 -9.54
CA LEU A 288 -13.21 1.73 -9.28
C LEU A 288 -13.55 0.39 -9.92
N GLU A 289 -14.42 -0.39 -9.28
CA GLU A 289 -14.95 -1.62 -9.87
C GLU A 289 -16.07 -1.30 -10.87
N ASP A 290 -16.16 -2.06 -11.97
CA ASP A 290 -17.13 -1.80 -13.05
C ASP A 290 -18.59 -1.75 -12.58
N ASN A 291 -18.93 -2.56 -11.57
CA ASN A 291 -20.28 -2.64 -10.98
C ASN A 291 -20.57 -1.63 -9.87
N ASP A 292 -19.66 -0.66 -9.61
CA ASP A 292 -19.88 0.39 -8.62
C ASP A 292 -20.57 1.61 -9.22
N SER A 293 -21.88 1.49 -9.49
CA SER A 293 -22.70 2.58 -10.05
C SER A 293 -22.66 3.82 -9.17
N THR A 294 -22.64 3.65 -7.85
CA THR A 294 -22.62 4.75 -6.87
C THR A 294 -21.41 5.66 -7.06
N THR A 295 -20.20 5.09 -7.06
CA THR A 295 -18.95 5.85 -7.26
C THR A 295 -18.88 6.42 -8.69
N ARG A 296 -19.30 5.65 -9.70
CA ARG A 296 -19.27 6.09 -11.11
C ARG A 296 -20.19 7.28 -11.37
N GLU A 297 -21.41 7.27 -10.84
CA GLU A 297 -22.35 8.39 -10.95
C GLU A 297 -21.80 9.65 -10.27
N ALA A 298 -21.22 9.49 -9.08
CA ALA A 298 -20.58 10.59 -8.36
C ALA A 298 -19.41 11.19 -9.18
N LEU A 299 -18.55 10.35 -9.76
CA LEU A 299 -17.44 10.79 -10.61
C LEU A 299 -17.91 11.45 -11.91
N THR A 300 -18.98 10.95 -12.54
CA THR A 300 -19.54 11.53 -13.78
C THR A 300 -20.03 12.96 -13.55
N ARG A 301 -20.53 13.27 -12.36
CA ARG A 301 -20.98 14.63 -11.98
C ARG A 301 -19.84 15.52 -11.51
N THR A 302 -18.62 15.00 -11.38
CA THR A 302 -17.48 15.70 -10.80
C THR A 302 -16.44 15.99 -11.86
N ARG A 303 -16.09 17.26 -12.03
CA ARG A 303 -15.01 17.64 -12.94
C ARG A 303 -13.66 17.29 -12.34
N LEU A 304 -13.04 16.23 -12.84
CA LEU A 304 -11.69 15.83 -12.43
C LEU A 304 -10.63 16.79 -13.00
N MET A 305 -9.58 17.02 -12.23
CA MET A 305 -8.40 17.77 -12.67
C MET A 305 -7.57 16.94 -13.65
N SER A 306 -6.77 17.59 -14.50
CA SER A 306 -5.98 16.93 -15.55
C SER A 306 -4.93 15.93 -15.04
N TRP A 307 -4.58 15.98 -13.75
CA TRP A 307 -3.65 15.07 -13.08
C TRP A 307 -4.37 13.95 -12.30
N ILE A 308 -5.71 13.87 -12.38
CA ILE A 308 -6.54 12.83 -11.78
C ILE A 308 -7.28 12.08 -12.89
N ARG A 309 -7.23 10.75 -12.89
CA ARG A 309 -8.01 9.91 -13.80
C ARG A 309 -8.74 8.79 -13.08
N ALA A 310 -9.90 8.44 -13.60
CA ALA A 310 -10.68 7.28 -13.20
C ALA A 310 -10.23 6.05 -14.01
N ILE A 311 -9.98 4.93 -13.32
CA ILE A 311 -9.66 3.63 -13.92
C ILE A 311 -10.72 2.63 -13.46
N THR A 312 -11.53 2.19 -14.42
CA THR A 312 -12.51 1.14 -14.19
C THR A 312 -11.85 -0.22 -14.33
N VAL A 313 -11.88 -1.00 -13.26
CA VAL A 313 -11.43 -2.39 -13.22
C VAL A 313 -12.57 -3.24 -13.78
N PRO A 314 -12.35 -3.97 -14.88
CA PRO A 314 -13.36 -4.86 -15.47
C PRO A 314 -13.74 -5.96 -14.47
N GLU A 315 -14.89 -6.60 -14.67
CA GLU A 315 -15.30 -7.75 -13.85
C GLU A 315 -14.28 -8.91 -13.96
N GLY A 316 -14.10 -9.64 -12.85
CA GLY A 316 -13.19 -10.78 -12.76
C GLY A 316 -13.67 -11.80 -11.74
N THR A 317 -12.80 -12.76 -11.39
CA THR A 317 -13.15 -13.82 -10.43
C THR A 317 -13.09 -13.34 -8.98
N LEU A 318 -12.34 -12.26 -8.74
CA LEU A 318 -12.17 -11.65 -7.43
C LEU A 318 -12.58 -10.19 -7.45
N ARG A 319 -12.93 -9.69 -6.27
CA ARG A 319 -13.19 -8.27 -6.03
C ARG A 319 -12.53 -7.88 -4.71
N THR A 320 -11.27 -7.48 -4.82
CA THR A 320 -10.39 -7.18 -3.68
C THR A 320 -9.55 -5.93 -3.99
N LYS A 321 -9.19 -5.18 -2.94
CA LYS A 321 -8.26 -4.04 -3.03
C LYS A 321 -6.96 -4.39 -3.80
N PRO A 322 -6.20 -5.44 -3.45
CA PRO A 322 -4.96 -5.78 -4.17
C PRO A 322 -5.15 -6.09 -5.65
N ARG A 323 -6.28 -6.69 -6.04
CA ARG A 323 -6.60 -6.91 -7.46
C ARG A 323 -6.76 -5.58 -8.19
N ALA A 324 -7.53 -4.65 -7.63
CA ALA A 324 -7.75 -3.34 -8.21
C ALA A 324 -6.42 -2.56 -8.32
N LEU A 325 -5.57 -2.61 -7.29
CA LEU A 325 -4.24 -2.02 -7.32
C LEU A 325 -3.33 -2.65 -8.40
N ASN A 326 -3.33 -3.98 -8.54
CA ASN A 326 -2.57 -4.67 -9.59
C ASN A 326 -3.00 -4.29 -11.01
N TYR A 327 -4.30 -4.09 -11.23
CA TYR A 327 -4.83 -3.62 -12.51
C TYR A 327 -4.39 -2.19 -12.79
N ALA A 328 -4.60 -1.28 -11.82
CA ALA A 328 -4.26 0.13 -11.97
C ALA A 328 -2.75 0.39 -12.10
N LEU A 329 -1.91 -0.48 -11.53
CA LEU A 329 -0.44 -0.38 -11.63
C LEU A 329 0.06 -0.34 -13.08
N ASP A 330 -0.61 -1.03 -14.00
CA ASP A 330 -0.20 -1.02 -15.42
C ASP A 330 -0.49 0.33 -16.11
N PHE A 331 -1.33 1.17 -15.52
CA PHE A 331 -1.63 2.53 -15.97
C PHE A 331 -0.78 3.58 -15.26
N ALA A 332 -0.03 3.23 -14.20
CA ALA A 332 0.78 4.17 -13.46
C ALA A 332 1.85 4.80 -14.36
N ARG A 333 2.14 6.09 -14.14
CA ARG A 333 3.24 6.81 -14.84
C ARG A 333 4.47 6.99 -13.98
N GLY A 334 4.28 7.06 -12.65
CA GLY A 334 5.32 7.38 -11.69
C GLY A 334 6.38 6.30 -11.56
N SER A 335 7.60 6.73 -11.23
CA SER A 335 8.67 5.86 -10.76
C SER A 335 8.47 5.46 -9.29
N ILE A 336 7.62 6.20 -8.57
CA ILE A 336 7.15 5.90 -7.21
C ILE A 336 5.64 5.67 -7.27
N VAL A 337 5.16 4.62 -6.60
CA VAL A 337 3.74 4.30 -6.45
C VAL A 337 3.36 4.43 -4.98
N GLY A 338 2.40 5.32 -4.69
CA GLY A 338 1.76 5.47 -3.39
C GLY A 338 0.37 4.85 -3.36
N VAL A 339 -0.09 4.41 -2.20
CA VAL A 339 -1.46 3.95 -1.97
C VAL A 339 -2.11 4.82 -0.89
N TYR A 340 -3.31 5.33 -1.19
CA TYR A 340 -4.19 5.99 -0.23
C TYR A 340 -5.57 5.34 -0.26
N ASP A 341 -6.22 5.25 0.89
CA ASP A 341 -7.64 4.93 1.01
C ASP A 341 -8.49 6.21 0.84
N ALA A 342 -9.79 6.04 0.61
CA ALA A 342 -10.69 7.15 0.24
C ALA A 342 -10.86 8.18 1.38
N GLU A 343 -10.75 7.71 2.63
CA GLU A 343 -10.88 8.47 3.86
C GLU A 343 -9.56 9.03 4.40
N ASP A 344 -8.46 8.89 3.67
CA ASP A 344 -7.15 9.38 4.11
C ASP A 344 -7.05 10.89 4.00
N ALA A 345 -6.49 11.52 5.04
CA ALA A 345 -6.12 12.93 5.07
C ALA A 345 -4.60 13.06 5.25
N PRO A 346 -3.82 12.94 4.16
CA PRO A 346 -2.37 13.04 4.22
C PRO A 346 -1.89 14.45 4.56
N ASP A 347 -0.71 14.53 5.19
CA ASP A 347 0.02 15.79 5.36
C ASP A 347 0.25 16.46 3.99
N PRO A 348 -0.03 17.77 3.83
CA PRO A 348 0.20 18.49 2.57
C PRO A 348 1.60 18.29 1.97
N ASP A 349 2.65 18.24 2.79
CA ASP A 349 4.04 18.12 2.31
C ASP A 349 4.51 16.66 2.18
N GLN A 350 3.64 15.68 2.38
CA GLN A 350 3.99 14.25 2.42
C GLN A 350 4.78 13.80 1.19
N LEU A 351 4.34 14.16 0.00
CA LEU A 351 4.99 13.73 -1.25
C LEU A 351 6.38 14.36 -1.45
N ARG A 352 6.63 15.55 -0.89
CA ARG A 352 7.95 16.18 -0.90
C ARG A 352 8.92 15.40 -0.01
N VAL A 353 8.46 14.96 1.16
CA VAL A 353 9.24 14.10 2.07
C VAL A 353 9.57 12.77 1.40
N VAL A 354 8.60 12.16 0.72
CA VAL A 354 8.78 10.91 -0.03
C VAL A 354 9.84 11.07 -1.13
N ALA A 355 9.71 12.10 -1.97
CA ALA A 355 10.64 12.38 -3.06
C ALA A 355 12.06 12.62 -2.54
N ALA A 356 12.21 13.49 -1.54
CA ALA A 356 13.51 13.78 -0.93
C ALA A 356 14.16 12.55 -0.30
N ARG A 357 13.37 11.71 0.39
CA ARG A 357 13.92 10.51 1.04
C ARG A 357 14.35 9.46 0.02
N PHE A 358 13.55 9.16 -1.00
CA PHE A 358 13.95 8.18 -2.02
C PHE A 358 15.15 8.64 -2.86
N ALA A 359 15.36 9.96 -3.03
CA ALA A 359 16.54 10.48 -3.71
C ALA A 359 17.85 10.22 -2.95
N ARG A 360 17.79 10.20 -1.61
CA ARG A 360 18.95 9.98 -0.73
C ARG A 360 19.10 8.54 -0.24
N ALA A 361 18.02 7.77 -0.29
CA ALA A 361 17.99 6.41 0.22
C ALA A 361 18.76 5.47 -0.70
N ALA A 362 19.42 4.49 -0.09
CA ALA A 362 20.16 3.46 -0.82
C ALA A 362 19.21 2.64 -1.74
N PRO A 363 19.72 2.05 -2.84
CA PRO A 363 18.89 1.33 -3.81
C PRO A 363 18.06 0.19 -3.22
N GLU A 364 18.52 -0.44 -2.13
CA GLU A 364 17.79 -1.48 -1.42
C GLU A 364 16.58 -0.96 -0.61
N VAL A 365 16.46 0.35 -0.38
CA VAL A 365 15.26 0.95 0.22
C VAL A 365 14.18 1.03 -0.85
N ALA A 366 13.31 0.02 -0.85
CA ALA A 366 12.25 -0.12 -1.83
C ALA A 366 10.94 0.52 -1.38
N CYS A 367 10.78 0.73 -0.07
CA CYS A 367 9.52 1.16 0.52
C CYS A 367 9.74 2.23 1.60
N LEU A 368 8.93 3.28 1.55
CA LEU A 368 8.79 4.26 2.61
C LEU A 368 7.39 4.18 3.20
N GLN A 369 7.33 3.99 4.52
CA GLN A 369 6.09 3.94 5.30
C GLN A 369 5.96 5.24 6.11
N GLY A 370 4.87 5.97 5.91
CA GLY A 370 4.50 7.07 6.81
C GLY A 370 3.74 6.60 8.03
N ILE A 371 3.31 7.56 8.86
CA ILE A 371 2.65 7.33 10.13
C ILE A 371 1.14 7.45 9.95
N LEU A 372 0.39 6.45 10.41
CA LEU A 372 -1.07 6.55 10.48
C LEU A 372 -1.49 7.08 11.86
N ASP A 373 -2.49 7.94 11.86
CA ASP A 373 -3.08 8.53 13.06
C ASP A 373 -4.54 8.91 12.79
N TYR A 374 -5.28 9.36 13.79
CA TYR A 374 -6.73 9.59 13.67
C TYR A 374 -7.15 11.03 13.89
N TYR A 375 -8.05 11.52 13.04
CA TYR A 375 -8.67 12.84 13.20
C TYR A 375 -9.81 12.85 14.24
N ASN A 376 -10.48 11.72 14.49
CA ASN A 376 -11.57 11.57 15.46
C ASN A 376 -11.11 10.99 16.82
N SER A 377 -9.84 11.22 17.17
CA SER A 377 -9.16 10.64 18.34
C SER A 377 -9.79 10.89 19.73
N THR A 378 -10.75 11.81 19.83
CA THR A 378 -11.44 12.14 21.09
C THR A 378 -12.95 11.90 21.06
N ALA A 379 -13.48 11.32 19.98
CA ALA A 379 -14.92 11.13 19.80
C ALA A 379 -15.56 10.28 20.92
N ASN A 380 -14.95 9.14 21.28
CA ASN A 380 -15.41 8.31 22.39
C ASN A 380 -14.27 7.47 23.00
N TRP A 381 -14.59 6.63 23.99
CA TRP A 381 -13.59 5.79 24.65
C TRP A 381 -12.86 4.85 23.67
N LEU A 382 -13.58 4.25 22.71
CA LEU A 382 -13.00 3.33 21.74
C LEU A 382 -12.02 4.05 20.80
N THR A 383 -12.39 5.24 20.28
CA THR A 383 -11.48 6.01 19.40
C THR A 383 -10.24 6.53 20.14
N ARG A 384 -10.34 6.82 21.45
CA ARG A 384 -9.19 7.14 22.30
C ARG A 384 -8.24 5.94 22.41
N CYS A 385 -8.75 4.76 22.79
CA CYS A 385 -7.95 3.54 22.90
C CYS A 385 -7.27 3.19 21.57
N PHE A 386 -8.01 3.28 20.46
CA PHE A 386 -7.49 3.01 19.13
C PHE A 386 -6.36 3.98 18.75
N THR A 387 -6.51 5.27 19.09
CA THR A 387 -5.45 6.28 18.88
C THR A 387 -4.20 5.98 19.69
N ILE A 388 -4.34 5.55 20.95
CA ILE A 388 -3.19 5.24 21.81
C ILE A 388 -2.40 4.06 21.24
N GLU A 389 -3.11 3.01 20.81
CA GLU A 389 -2.50 1.85 20.17
C GLU A 389 -1.72 2.24 18.91
N TYR A 390 -2.33 3.00 18.00
CA TYR A 390 -1.70 3.45 16.76
C TYR A 390 -0.50 4.37 17.02
N ALA A 391 -0.59 5.25 18.02
CA ALA A 391 0.51 6.11 18.41
C ALA A 391 1.73 5.29 18.87
N GLY A 392 1.53 4.24 19.67
CA GLY A 392 2.60 3.30 20.04
C GLY A 392 3.12 2.50 18.84
N TRP A 393 2.22 1.98 18.02
CA TRP A 393 2.55 1.12 16.88
C TRP A 393 3.41 1.82 15.82
N PHE A 394 2.93 2.94 15.26
CA PHE A 394 3.60 3.62 14.15
C PHE A 394 4.78 4.50 14.56
N ARG A 395 4.88 4.93 15.83
CA ARG A 395 5.94 5.85 16.28
C ARG A 395 7.00 5.19 17.17
N VAL A 396 6.74 3.98 17.67
CA VAL A 396 7.67 3.27 18.57
C VAL A 396 7.93 1.86 18.07
N ILE A 397 6.89 1.02 17.95
CA ILE A 397 7.07 -0.41 17.70
C ILE A 397 7.58 -0.69 16.29
N LEU A 398 6.87 -0.27 15.24
CA LEU A 398 7.29 -0.55 13.86
C LEU A 398 8.65 0.09 13.51
N PRO A 399 8.92 1.37 13.84
CA PRO A 399 10.24 1.94 13.60
C PRO A 399 11.36 1.28 14.43
N GLY A 400 11.04 0.76 15.63
CA GLY A 400 11.98 0.01 16.46
C GLY A 400 12.28 -1.38 15.89
N ILE A 401 11.25 -2.11 15.45
CA ILE A 401 11.38 -3.41 14.74
C ILE A 401 12.23 -3.24 13.47
N ALA A 402 11.97 -2.19 12.68
CA ALA A 402 12.77 -1.88 11.49
C ALA A 402 14.25 -1.61 11.83
N ARG A 403 14.52 -0.88 12.92
CA ARG A 403 15.88 -0.61 13.41
C ARG A 403 16.60 -1.86 13.90
N LEU A 404 15.87 -2.78 14.52
CA LEU A 404 16.39 -4.09 14.95
C LEU A 404 16.64 -5.03 13.76
N GLY A 405 16.31 -4.63 12.53
CA GLY A 405 16.56 -5.41 11.32
C GLY A 405 15.54 -6.53 11.06
N PHE A 406 14.43 -6.56 11.82
CA PHE A 406 13.32 -7.49 11.61
C PHE A 406 12.48 -7.14 10.38
N VAL A 407 11.65 -8.09 9.96
CA VAL A 407 10.64 -7.86 8.92
C VAL A 407 9.55 -6.93 9.46
N VAL A 408 9.21 -5.92 8.68
CA VAL A 408 8.17 -4.94 9.01
C VAL A 408 6.88 -5.34 8.29
N PRO A 409 5.78 -5.63 9.00
CA PRO A 409 4.48 -5.70 8.35
C PRO A 409 4.08 -4.27 7.93
N LEU A 410 3.90 -4.05 6.63
CA LEU A 410 3.56 -2.73 6.10
C LEU A 410 2.13 -2.35 6.48
N GLY A 411 1.87 -1.04 6.56
CA GLY A 411 0.51 -0.51 6.67
C GLY A 411 -0.09 -0.30 5.28
N GLY A 412 -1.35 -0.71 5.10
CA GLY A 412 -2.03 -0.72 3.79
C GLY A 412 -2.32 0.63 3.15
N THR A 413 -1.92 1.73 3.80
CA THR A 413 -1.93 3.08 3.26
C THR A 413 -0.72 3.88 3.77
N THR A 414 -0.46 5.03 3.14
CA THR A 414 0.72 5.89 3.37
C THR A 414 2.00 5.10 3.13
N LEU A 415 1.93 4.29 2.08
CA LEU A 415 2.95 3.37 1.64
C LEU A 415 3.42 3.79 0.26
N PHE A 416 4.71 4.12 0.14
CA PHE A 416 5.31 4.55 -1.12
C PHE A 416 6.38 3.55 -1.53
N LEU A 417 6.27 3.01 -2.74
CA LEU A 417 7.15 1.98 -3.26
C LEU A 417 7.84 2.45 -4.53
N ARG A 418 9.11 2.05 -4.70
CA ARG A 418 9.75 2.10 -6.01
C ARG A 418 9.01 1.15 -6.95
N ARG A 419 8.52 1.69 -8.06
CA ARG A 419 7.66 0.94 -8.99
C ARG A 419 8.35 -0.27 -9.58
N ASP A 420 9.60 -0.10 -10.00
CA ASP A 420 10.42 -1.17 -10.59
C ASP A 420 10.58 -2.37 -9.64
N VAL A 421 10.81 -2.10 -8.35
CA VAL A 421 10.89 -3.13 -7.31
C VAL A 421 9.54 -3.80 -7.12
N LEU A 422 8.47 -3.01 -6.98
CA LEU A 422 7.10 -3.52 -6.82
C LEU A 422 6.70 -4.45 -7.97
N GLU A 423 6.98 -4.06 -9.22
CA GLU A 423 6.73 -4.89 -10.40
C GLU A 423 7.59 -6.16 -10.41
N LYS A 424 8.87 -6.05 -10.08
CA LYS A 424 9.83 -7.18 -10.06
C LYS A 424 9.44 -8.27 -9.06
N ILE A 425 8.80 -7.92 -7.94
CA ILE A 425 8.37 -8.89 -6.92
C ILE A 425 6.93 -9.39 -7.11
N GLY A 426 6.29 -9.07 -8.25
CA GLY A 426 4.95 -9.53 -8.58
C GLY A 426 3.81 -8.70 -7.99
N ALA A 427 4.09 -7.46 -7.57
CA ALA A 427 3.14 -6.49 -6.99
C ALA A 427 2.40 -7.03 -5.76
N TRP A 428 1.08 -6.85 -5.66
CA TRP A 428 0.27 -7.32 -4.52
C TRP A 428 -0.30 -8.72 -4.78
N ASP A 429 -0.49 -9.51 -3.72
CA ASP A 429 -1.25 -10.75 -3.84
C ASP A 429 -2.75 -10.44 -3.90
N ALA A 430 -3.37 -10.61 -5.07
CA ALA A 430 -4.79 -10.33 -5.30
C ALA A 430 -5.74 -11.13 -4.39
N HIS A 431 -5.26 -12.23 -3.81
CA HIS A 431 -6.04 -13.15 -2.99
C HIS A 431 -5.78 -12.96 -1.49
N ASN A 432 -4.91 -12.03 -1.10
CA ASN A 432 -4.61 -11.79 0.31
C ASN A 432 -5.40 -10.58 0.84
N VAL A 433 -6.04 -10.73 2.00
CA VAL A 433 -6.81 -9.64 2.64
C VAL A 433 -5.94 -8.68 3.47
N THR A 434 -4.65 -9.00 3.63
CA THR A 434 -3.57 -8.11 4.13
C THR A 434 -2.39 -8.20 3.17
N GLU A 435 -2.59 -7.70 1.96
CA GLU A 435 -1.58 -7.69 0.90
C GLU A 435 -0.33 -6.89 1.26
N ASP A 436 -0.46 -5.94 2.17
CA ASP A 436 0.55 -5.03 2.71
C ASP A 436 1.56 -5.77 3.59
N ALA A 437 1.07 -6.54 4.56
CA ALA A 437 1.88 -7.34 5.46
C ALA A 437 2.65 -8.43 4.70
N ASP A 438 2.01 -9.08 3.73
CA ASP A 438 2.64 -10.01 2.79
C ASP A 438 3.74 -9.34 1.96
N LEU A 439 3.45 -8.17 1.39
CA LEU A 439 4.43 -7.38 0.63
C LEU A 439 5.68 -7.06 1.46
N GLY A 440 5.51 -6.76 2.75
CA GLY A 440 6.62 -6.54 3.69
C GLY A 440 7.55 -7.75 3.81
N ILE A 441 7.00 -8.96 3.95
CA ILE A 441 7.81 -10.20 3.97
C ILE A 441 8.48 -10.43 2.61
N ARG A 442 7.75 -10.27 1.50
CA ARG A 442 8.31 -10.49 0.15
C ARG A 442 9.45 -9.53 -0.18
N LEU A 443 9.37 -8.26 0.23
CA LEU A 443 10.47 -7.31 0.12
C LEU A 443 11.70 -7.80 0.89
N ALA A 444 11.52 -8.17 2.16
CA ALA A 444 12.61 -8.63 3.02
C ALA A 444 13.29 -9.92 2.48
N ARG A 445 12.51 -10.86 1.95
CA ARG A 445 13.00 -12.10 1.29
C ARG A 445 13.83 -11.83 0.03
N ARG A 446 13.73 -10.63 -0.55
CA ARG A 446 14.51 -10.21 -1.73
C ARG A 446 15.60 -9.19 -1.38
N GLY A 447 15.91 -9.03 -0.09
CA GLY A 447 16.97 -8.15 0.38
C GLY A 447 16.59 -6.67 0.44
N TYR A 448 15.34 -6.31 0.12
CA TYR A 448 14.88 -4.92 0.20
C TYR A 448 14.54 -4.51 1.63
N ARG A 449 14.56 -3.20 1.86
CA ARG A 449 14.32 -2.56 3.15
C ARG A 449 13.15 -1.58 3.07
N THR A 450 12.46 -1.45 4.21
CA THR A 450 11.45 -0.42 4.45
C THR A 450 11.99 0.59 5.45
N GLU A 451 11.77 1.87 5.19
CA GLU A 451 12.09 2.94 6.12
C GLU A 451 10.84 3.73 6.53
N PHE A 452 10.88 4.25 7.75
CA PHE A 452 9.79 5.07 8.29
C PHE A 452 10.10 6.55 8.07
N ILE A 453 9.16 7.29 7.49
CA ILE A 453 9.26 8.72 7.22
C ILE A 453 8.37 9.54 8.17
N PRO A 454 8.80 10.75 8.59
CA PRO A 454 8.12 11.54 9.62
C PRO A 454 6.97 12.38 9.02
N THR A 455 6.04 11.74 8.33
CA THR A 455 4.84 12.35 7.75
C THR A 455 3.63 11.55 8.17
N VAL A 456 2.52 12.24 8.43
CA VAL A 456 1.31 11.65 9.00
C VAL A 456 0.19 11.66 7.98
N THR A 457 -0.59 10.60 7.96
CA THR A 457 -1.90 10.55 7.32
C THR A 457 -2.94 10.33 8.40
N LEU A 458 -3.97 11.17 8.40
CA LEU A 458 -5.09 11.05 9.34
C LEU A 458 -6.22 10.24 8.72
N GLU A 459 -6.71 9.26 9.48
CA GLU A 459 -7.83 8.39 9.13
C GLU A 459 -8.98 8.55 10.13
N GLU A 460 -10.07 7.84 9.88
CA GLU A 460 -11.15 7.64 10.85
C GLU A 460 -10.94 6.40 11.71
N ALA A 461 -10.87 6.57 13.03
CA ALA A 461 -10.94 5.45 13.94
C ALA A 461 -12.38 4.89 14.01
N ASN A 462 -12.52 3.58 14.05
CA ASN A 462 -13.79 2.93 14.38
C ASN A 462 -14.23 3.33 15.80
N GLY A 463 -15.40 3.95 15.93
CA GLY A 463 -15.97 4.31 17.23
C GLY A 463 -17.11 3.39 17.71
N SER A 464 -17.29 2.23 17.07
CA SER A 464 -18.26 1.21 17.49
C SER A 464 -17.62 -0.17 17.53
N TYR A 465 -18.05 -0.99 18.50
CA TYR A 465 -17.46 -2.30 18.80
C TYR A 465 -17.52 -3.30 17.64
N LEU A 466 -18.69 -3.46 17.01
CA LEU A 466 -18.85 -4.43 15.92
C LEU A 466 -18.01 -4.07 14.67
N PRO A 467 -18.03 -2.83 14.15
CA PRO A 467 -17.10 -2.41 13.09
C PRO A 467 -15.62 -2.61 13.45
N TRP A 468 -15.24 -2.33 14.70
CA TRP A 468 -13.87 -2.57 15.18
C TRP A 468 -13.50 -4.06 15.11
N ILE A 469 -14.36 -4.96 15.59
CA ILE A 469 -14.13 -6.42 15.55
C ILE A 469 -14.03 -6.90 14.10
N LYS A 470 -14.90 -6.41 13.22
CA LYS A 470 -14.86 -6.72 11.79
C LYS A 470 -13.53 -6.30 11.16
N GLN A 471 -13.10 -5.06 11.37
CA GLN A 471 -11.84 -4.55 10.85
C GLN A 471 -10.63 -5.38 11.35
N ARG A 472 -10.55 -5.62 12.66
CA ARG A 472 -9.44 -6.39 13.25
C ARG A 472 -9.45 -7.86 12.85
N SER A 473 -10.64 -8.46 12.71
CA SER A 473 -10.76 -9.85 12.25
C SER A 473 -10.18 -10.02 10.84
N ARG A 474 -10.36 -9.03 9.96
CA ARG A 474 -9.76 -9.02 8.62
C ARG A 474 -8.24 -8.98 8.68
N TRP A 475 -7.66 -8.15 9.55
CA TRP A 475 -6.20 -8.05 9.70
C TRP A 475 -5.61 -9.35 10.23
N LEU A 476 -6.20 -9.92 11.28
CA LEU A 476 -5.73 -11.17 11.87
C LEU A 476 -5.91 -12.36 10.93
N LYS A 477 -7.04 -12.41 10.19
CA LYS A 477 -7.24 -13.39 9.11
C LYS A 477 -6.14 -13.30 8.06
N GLY A 478 -5.82 -12.09 7.60
CA GLY A 478 -4.77 -11.88 6.63
C GLY A 478 -3.38 -12.23 7.16
N TYR A 479 -3.08 -11.94 8.44
CA TYR A 479 -1.84 -12.39 9.10
C TYR A 479 -1.73 -13.92 9.10
N ALA A 480 -2.83 -14.64 9.38
CA ALA A 480 -2.85 -16.09 9.36
C ALA A 480 -2.59 -16.66 7.95
N ILE A 481 -3.25 -16.11 6.91
CA ILE A 481 -3.02 -16.52 5.51
C ILE A 481 -1.58 -16.23 5.10
N THR A 482 -1.11 -15.00 5.36
CA THR A 482 0.24 -14.55 5.04
C THR A 482 1.29 -15.46 5.69
N TYR A 483 1.14 -15.74 6.98
CA TYR A 483 2.02 -16.65 7.71
C TYR A 483 2.01 -18.05 7.11
N ALA A 484 0.83 -18.61 6.85
CA ALA A 484 0.70 -19.95 6.29
C ALA A 484 1.31 -20.07 4.88
N VAL A 485 1.15 -19.06 4.01
CA VAL A 485 1.75 -19.03 2.68
C VAL A 485 3.28 -19.02 2.77
N HIS A 486 3.86 -18.15 3.58
CA HIS A 486 5.32 -18.08 3.73
C HIS A 486 5.93 -19.30 4.44
N MET A 487 5.17 -19.94 5.33
CA MET A 487 5.59 -21.15 6.04
C MET A 487 5.36 -22.45 5.26
N ARG A 488 4.86 -22.41 4.01
CA ARG A 488 4.81 -23.60 3.13
C ARG A 488 6.18 -24.25 2.92
N ARG A 489 7.25 -23.46 2.97
CA ARG A 489 8.65 -23.91 2.82
C ARG A 489 9.54 -23.22 3.86
N PRO A 490 9.48 -23.61 5.14
CA PRO A 490 10.09 -22.86 6.24
C PRO A 490 11.62 -22.79 6.13
N LEU A 491 12.27 -23.86 5.65
CA LEU A 491 13.72 -23.87 5.39
C LEU A 491 14.13 -22.87 4.31
N ARG A 492 13.29 -22.69 3.28
CA ARG A 492 13.53 -21.66 2.25
C ARG A 492 13.33 -20.27 2.81
N LEU A 493 12.27 -20.06 3.59
CA LEU A 493 12.02 -18.78 4.27
C LEU A 493 13.20 -18.41 5.20
N TRP A 494 13.71 -19.38 5.97
CA TRP A 494 14.89 -19.20 6.81
C TRP A 494 16.13 -18.80 6.00
N ARG A 495 16.38 -19.44 4.86
CA ARG A 495 17.50 -19.10 3.96
C ARG A 495 17.34 -17.70 3.34
N ASP A 496 16.13 -17.35 2.92
CA ASP A 496 15.83 -16.06 2.30
C ASP A 496 15.98 -14.89 3.30
N LEU A 497 15.60 -15.10 4.57
CA LEU A 497 15.53 -14.07 5.60
C LEU A 497 16.74 -14.03 6.55
N GLY A 498 17.38 -15.17 6.78
CA GLY A 498 18.29 -15.37 7.89
C GLY A 498 17.57 -15.54 9.24
N PRO A 499 18.30 -15.94 10.30
CA PRO A 499 17.73 -16.30 11.61
C PRO A 499 16.93 -15.17 12.26
N LEU A 500 17.49 -13.95 12.26
CA LEU A 500 16.89 -12.81 12.95
C LEU A 500 15.54 -12.42 12.34
N ARG A 501 15.49 -12.20 11.02
CA ARG A 501 14.26 -11.84 10.31
C ARG A 501 13.24 -12.97 10.34
N PHE A 502 13.67 -14.23 10.28
CA PHE A 502 12.78 -15.38 10.44
C PHE A 502 12.13 -15.39 11.83
N ALA A 503 12.91 -15.18 12.90
CA ALA A 503 12.37 -15.06 14.25
C ALA A 503 11.38 -13.89 14.36
N GLY A 504 11.67 -12.76 13.72
CA GLY A 504 10.74 -11.63 13.61
C GLY A 504 9.41 -12.02 12.96
N VAL A 505 9.42 -12.81 11.88
CA VAL A 505 8.18 -13.33 11.27
C VAL A 505 7.39 -14.21 12.25
N GLN A 506 8.07 -15.07 13.02
CA GLN A 506 7.40 -15.90 14.04
C GLN A 506 6.76 -15.02 15.12
N LEU A 507 7.49 -14.05 15.67
CA LEU A 507 6.99 -13.20 16.76
C LEU A 507 5.86 -12.28 16.30
N VAL A 508 6.02 -11.61 15.16
CA VAL A 508 5.06 -10.61 14.70
C VAL A 508 3.79 -11.25 14.17
N PHE A 509 3.88 -12.31 13.36
CA PHE A 509 2.70 -12.93 12.75
C PHE A 509 2.11 -14.00 13.66
N LEU A 510 2.84 -15.10 13.90
CA LEU A 510 2.35 -16.18 14.74
C LEU A 510 2.17 -15.74 16.19
N GLY A 511 3.13 -14.99 16.75
CA GLY A 511 3.06 -14.50 18.12
C GLY A 511 1.87 -13.57 18.38
N THR A 512 1.49 -12.72 17.41
CA THR A 512 0.30 -11.87 17.54
C THR A 512 -0.99 -12.69 17.48
N LEU A 513 -1.09 -13.64 16.55
CA LEU A 513 -2.24 -14.56 16.47
C LEU A 513 -2.39 -15.34 17.78
N ALA A 514 -1.31 -15.99 18.22
CA ALA A 514 -1.29 -16.79 19.42
C ALA A 514 -1.54 -15.95 20.68
N GLN A 515 -1.03 -14.72 20.76
CA GLN A 515 -1.30 -13.82 21.88
C GLN A 515 -2.80 -13.52 22.01
N PHE A 516 -3.49 -13.15 20.92
CA PHE A 516 -4.93 -12.88 20.99
C PHE A 516 -5.76 -14.15 21.21
N THR A 517 -5.34 -15.29 20.66
CA THR A 517 -6.02 -16.58 20.84
C THR A 517 -5.89 -17.10 22.27
N LEU A 518 -4.73 -16.92 22.92
CA LEU A 518 -4.48 -17.45 24.25
C LEU A 518 -4.70 -16.43 25.38
N ALA A 519 -4.93 -15.15 25.06
CA ALA A 519 -5.15 -14.09 26.06
C ALA A 519 -6.19 -14.42 27.15
N PRO A 520 -7.34 -15.09 26.86
CA PRO A 520 -8.28 -15.45 27.91
C PRO A 520 -7.70 -16.34 29.02
N LEU A 521 -6.68 -17.15 28.71
CA LEU A 521 -5.97 -17.97 29.70
C LEU A 521 -5.10 -17.13 30.63
N LEU A 522 -4.66 -15.95 30.20
CA LEU A 522 -3.94 -15.01 31.06
C LEU A 522 -4.92 -14.22 31.92
N TRP A 523 -6.11 -13.90 31.40
CA TRP A 523 -7.14 -13.21 32.18
C TRP A 523 -7.77 -14.08 33.26
N SER A 524 -7.72 -15.41 33.16
CA SER A 524 -8.18 -16.27 34.25
C SER A 524 -7.42 -16.05 35.56
N PHE A 525 -6.19 -15.51 35.52
CA PHE A 525 -5.45 -15.16 36.73
C PHE A 525 -6.10 -14.05 37.55
N TRP A 526 -7.01 -13.24 36.98
CA TRP A 526 -7.85 -12.32 37.75
C TRP A 526 -8.76 -13.06 38.74
N LEU A 527 -9.14 -14.32 38.48
CA LEU A 527 -9.93 -15.14 39.40
C LEU A 527 -9.21 -15.29 40.75
N ILE A 528 -7.89 -15.44 40.74
CA ILE A 528 -7.07 -15.55 41.96
C ILE A 528 -7.17 -14.27 42.79
N LEU A 529 -7.08 -13.10 42.14
CA LEU A 529 -7.20 -11.80 42.80
C LEU A 529 -8.60 -11.54 43.36
N LEU A 530 -9.63 -12.17 42.76
CA LEU A 530 -11.01 -12.13 43.22
C LEU A 530 -11.32 -13.20 44.28
N GLY A 531 -10.34 -14.00 44.70
CA GLY A 531 -10.53 -15.10 45.66
C GLY A 531 -11.32 -16.29 45.10
N LEU A 532 -11.43 -16.41 43.77
CA LEU A 532 -12.15 -17.48 43.09
C LEU A 532 -11.23 -18.67 42.73
N PRO A 533 -11.77 -19.89 42.61
CA PRO A 533 -11.00 -21.07 42.22
C PRO A 533 -10.31 -20.89 40.86
N HIS A 534 -9.05 -21.32 40.77
CA HIS A 534 -8.28 -21.30 39.53
C HIS A 534 -7.75 -22.70 39.18
N PRO A 535 -7.81 -23.14 37.91
CA PRO A 535 -7.37 -24.50 37.52
C PRO A 535 -5.91 -24.84 37.86
N MET A 536 -5.07 -23.81 38.03
CA MET A 536 -3.65 -23.98 38.40
C MET A 536 -3.38 -23.86 39.91
N ALA A 537 -4.40 -23.74 40.76
CA ALA A 537 -4.21 -23.51 42.20
C ALA A 537 -3.31 -24.56 42.87
N GLY A 538 -3.38 -25.83 42.45
CA GLY A 538 -2.54 -26.91 42.97
C GLY A 538 -1.07 -26.87 42.54
N ILE A 539 -0.70 -26.01 41.58
CA ILE A 539 0.66 -25.89 41.01
C ILE A 539 1.30 -24.55 41.39
N LEU A 540 0.49 -23.53 41.67
CA LEU A 540 0.94 -22.17 41.97
C LEU A 540 1.55 -22.08 43.38
N THR A 541 2.84 -22.35 43.50
CA THR A 541 3.60 -22.01 44.70
C THR A 541 3.70 -20.50 44.89
N PRO A 542 3.98 -19.99 46.11
CA PRO A 542 4.18 -18.56 46.34
C PRO A 542 5.25 -17.94 45.43
N ALA A 543 6.37 -18.66 45.21
CA ALA A 543 7.45 -18.21 44.34
C ALA A 543 7.03 -18.13 42.87
N LEU A 544 6.29 -19.14 42.36
CA LEU A 544 5.78 -19.12 40.98
C LEU A 544 4.75 -18.02 40.78
N THR A 545 3.86 -17.82 41.76
CA THR A 545 2.87 -16.74 41.75
C THR A 545 3.56 -15.38 41.66
N LEU A 546 4.55 -15.12 42.53
CA LEU A 546 5.33 -13.89 42.49
C LEU A 546 6.00 -13.69 41.12
N THR A 547 6.62 -14.74 40.59
CA THR A 547 7.30 -14.70 39.27
C THR A 547 6.32 -14.33 38.14
N LEU A 548 5.15 -14.96 38.10
CA LEU A 548 4.11 -14.65 37.10
C LEU A 548 3.58 -13.23 37.25
N THR A 549 3.30 -12.79 38.48
CA THR A 549 2.90 -11.42 38.76
C THR A 549 3.95 -10.41 38.29
N THR A 550 5.24 -10.66 38.54
CA THR A 550 6.33 -9.81 38.05
C THR A 550 6.33 -9.73 36.53
N PHE A 551 6.18 -10.85 35.81
CA PHE A 551 6.12 -10.83 34.35
C PHE A 551 4.90 -10.08 33.81
N PHE A 552 3.72 -10.24 34.43
CA PHE A 552 2.51 -9.53 34.04
C PHE A 552 2.66 -8.02 34.26
N VAL A 553 3.10 -7.60 35.45
CA VAL A 553 3.31 -6.18 35.78
C VAL A 553 4.40 -5.56 34.89
N ALA A 554 5.50 -6.27 34.64
CA ALA A 554 6.56 -5.78 33.76
C ALA A 554 6.06 -5.62 32.31
N SER A 555 5.30 -6.59 31.79
CA SER A 555 4.69 -6.50 30.46
C SER A 555 3.74 -5.30 30.35
N GLU A 556 2.93 -5.05 31.39
CA GLU A 556 2.05 -3.89 31.43
C GLU A 556 2.81 -2.56 31.55
N GLY A 557 3.88 -2.52 32.34
CA GLY A 557 4.78 -1.38 32.40
C GLY A 557 5.39 -1.05 31.03
N ILE A 558 5.79 -2.06 30.25
CA ILE A 558 6.29 -1.90 28.88
C ILE A 558 5.19 -1.39 27.94
N ASN A 559 3.98 -1.97 28.00
CA ASN A 559 2.84 -1.51 27.20
C ASN A 559 2.51 -0.03 27.48
N PHE A 560 2.49 0.36 28.76
CA PHE A 560 2.25 1.74 29.18
C PHE A 560 3.37 2.68 28.72
N LEU A 561 4.63 2.26 28.82
CA LEU A 561 5.77 3.03 28.32
C LEU A 561 5.68 3.27 26.81
N VAL A 562 5.34 2.23 26.04
CA VAL A 562 5.13 2.34 24.59
C VAL A 562 4.01 3.33 24.27
N ALA A 563 2.88 3.25 24.98
CA ALA A 563 1.77 4.18 24.85
C ALA A 563 2.19 5.63 25.17
N ALA A 564 2.88 5.85 26.28
CA ALA A 564 3.37 7.16 26.70
C ALA A 564 4.34 7.78 25.68
N LEU A 565 5.31 6.99 25.21
CA LEU A 565 6.28 7.43 24.20
C LEU A 565 5.63 7.70 22.84
N GLY A 566 4.68 6.86 22.43
CA GLY A 566 3.90 7.03 21.21
C GLY A 566 3.08 8.32 21.24
N LEU A 567 2.32 8.52 22.32
CA LEU A 567 1.50 9.72 22.53
C LEU A 567 2.35 10.99 22.66
N ARG A 568 3.52 10.92 23.31
CA ARG A 568 4.47 12.04 23.37
C ARG A 568 4.91 12.45 21.97
N ARG A 569 5.30 11.47 21.13
CA ARG A 569 5.71 11.71 19.74
C ARG A 569 4.54 12.16 18.86
N ALA A 570 3.31 11.78 19.18
CA ALA A 570 2.11 12.23 18.49
C ALA A 570 1.63 13.63 18.95
N GLY A 571 2.18 14.19 20.03
CA GLY A 571 1.64 15.42 20.64
C GLY A 571 0.29 15.24 21.32
N LYS A 572 -0.06 14.00 21.73
CA LYS A 572 -1.38 13.61 22.26
C LYS A 572 -1.32 13.11 23.71
N LEU A 573 -0.39 13.59 24.53
CA LEU A 573 -0.21 13.14 25.92
C LEU A 573 -1.47 13.25 26.80
N ARG A 574 -2.40 14.15 26.47
CA ARG A 574 -3.72 14.23 27.11
C ARG A 574 -4.53 12.92 27.07
N LEU A 575 -4.19 12.00 26.17
CA LEU A 575 -4.83 10.69 26.07
C LEU A 575 -4.21 9.63 27.01
N LEU A 576 -3.08 9.92 27.66
CA LEU A 576 -2.34 8.96 28.48
C LEU A 576 -3.16 8.34 29.62
N PRO A 577 -4.06 9.05 30.34
CA PRO A 577 -4.88 8.44 31.38
C PRO A 577 -5.72 7.26 30.88
N TRP A 578 -6.14 7.29 29.60
CA TRP A 578 -6.91 6.23 28.98
C TRP A 578 -6.07 4.99 28.64
N ALA A 579 -4.74 5.08 28.65
CA ALA A 579 -3.86 3.94 28.39
C ALA A 579 -4.02 2.82 29.42
N VAL A 580 -4.35 3.16 30.68
CA VAL A 580 -4.65 2.17 31.74
C VAL A 580 -5.90 1.34 31.40
N THR A 581 -6.85 1.93 30.67
CA THR A 581 -8.09 1.25 30.27
C THR A 581 -7.93 0.30 29.08
N LEU A 582 -6.73 0.21 28.48
CA LEU A 582 -6.49 -0.70 27.36
C LEU A 582 -6.72 -2.17 27.70
N GLN A 583 -6.64 -2.55 28.99
CA GLN A 583 -6.99 -3.89 29.46
C GLN A 583 -8.46 -4.28 29.20
N ALA A 584 -9.37 -3.30 29.18
CA ALA A 584 -10.77 -3.51 28.80
C ALA A 584 -10.99 -3.45 27.29
N TYR A 585 -10.03 -2.92 26.53
CA TYR A 585 -10.09 -2.80 25.07
C TYR A 585 -9.59 -4.07 24.35
N PHE A 586 -8.47 -4.65 24.80
CA PHE A 586 -7.86 -5.81 24.15
C PHE A 586 -8.72 -7.11 24.12
N PRO A 587 -9.71 -7.34 25.01
CA PRO A 587 -10.68 -8.42 24.86
C PRO A 587 -11.39 -8.48 23.51
N LEU A 588 -11.64 -7.32 22.90
CA LEU A 588 -12.21 -7.25 21.55
C LEU A 588 -11.30 -7.96 20.53
N GLY A 589 -9.98 -7.91 20.73
CA GLY A 589 -8.98 -8.56 19.86
C GLY A 589 -9.09 -10.09 19.86
N SER A 590 -9.43 -10.71 20.99
CA SER A 590 -9.68 -12.16 21.06
C SER A 590 -10.94 -12.55 20.26
N PHE A 591 -12.03 -11.79 20.38
CA PHE A 591 -13.20 -12.01 19.53
C PHE A 591 -12.87 -11.84 18.05
N ALA A 592 -12.04 -10.84 17.71
CA ALA A 592 -11.60 -10.61 16.34
C ALA A 592 -10.74 -11.75 15.79
N VAL A 593 -9.80 -12.32 16.57
CA VAL A 593 -8.99 -13.46 16.11
C VAL A 593 -9.84 -14.70 15.89
N TYR A 594 -10.78 -15.01 16.80
CA TYR A 594 -11.66 -16.17 16.64
C TYR A 594 -12.54 -16.04 15.40
N LYS A 595 -13.15 -14.87 15.19
CA LYS A 595 -13.90 -14.58 13.95
C LYS A 595 -13.01 -14.75 12.72
N GLY A 596 -11.80 -14.17 12.74
CA GLY A 596 -10.86 -14.23 11.62
C GLY A 596 -10.43 -15.65 11.27
N LEU A 597 -10.12 -16.48 12.28
CA LEU A 597 -9.74 -17.88 12.10
C LEU A 597 -10.90 -18.75 11.57
N LEU A 598 -12.13 -18.54 12.07
CA LEU A 598 -13.32 -19.22 11.55
C LEU A 598 -13.58 -18.87 10.08
N GLU A 599 -13.40 -17.60 9.71
CA GLU A 599 -13.58 -17.15 8.33
C GLU A 599 -12.60 -17.77 7.34
N LEU A 600 -11.42 -18.23 7.77
CA LEU A 600 -10.47 -18.95 6.90
C LEU A 600 -11.06 -20.23 6.32
N GLY A 601 -12.00 -20.84 7.04
CA GLY A 601 -12.65 -22.10 6.68
C GLY A 601 -13.86 -21.98 5.76
N TRP A 602 -14.47 -20.79 5.63
CA TRP A 602 -15.68 -20.60 4.81
C TRP A 602 -15.59 -19.39 3.87
N LYS A 603 -14.93 -18.28 4.25
CA LYS A 603 -14.86 -17.03 3.48
C LYS A 603 -13.44 -16.41 3.50
N PRO A 604 -12.41 -17.12 3.00
CA PRO A 604 -11.00 -16.71 3.15
C PRO A 604 -10.68 -15.37 2.47
N PHE A 605 -11.25 -15.12 1.29
CA PHE A 605 -11.00 -13.91 0.49
C PHE A 605 -12.02 -12.80 0.71
N TRP A 606 -12.97 -13.00 1.64
CA TRP A 606 -14.03 -12.02 1.87
C TRP A 606 -13.52 -10.78 2.60
N TRP A 607 -13.90 -9.61 2.08
CA TRP A 607 -13.59 -8.30 2.63
C TRP A 607 -14.84 -7.71 3.31
N ASP A 608 -14.93 -7.83 4.64
CA ASP A 608 -15.98 -7.22 5.48
C ASP A 608 -15.67 -5.72 5.68
N LYS A 609 -16.01 -4.90 4.67
CA LYS A 609 -15.73 -3.45 4.66
C LYS A 609 -16.52 -2.75 5.77
N THR A 610 -15.84 -1.91 6.54
CA THR A 610 -16.47 -0.98 7.49
C THR A 610 -16.92 0.29 6.75
N ALA A 611 -18.04 0.86 7.15
CA ALA A 611 -18.45 2.18 6.66
C ALA A 611 -17.62 3.27 7.34
N HIS A 612 -17.22 4.27 6.56
CA HIS A 612 -16.51 5.46 7.01
C HIS A 612 -17.42 6.69 6.87
N GLY A 613 -17.04 7.80 7.50
CA GLY A 613 -17.78 9.07 7.56
C GLY A 613 -18.82 9.17 8.68
N ILE A 614 -18.82 8.26 9.67
CA ILE A 614 -19.85 8.16 10.72
C ILE A 614 -19.55 9.12 11.89
N LEU A 615 -18.30 9.20 12.31
CA LEU A 615 -17.85 10.01 13.46
C LEU A 615 -16.94 11.13 12.97
N ARG A 616 -17.54 12.06 12.23
CA ARG A 616 -16.85 13.25 11.75
C ARG A 616 -16.54 14.19 12.93
N PRO A 617 -15.34 14.75 13.00
CA PRO A 617 -15.06 15.79 13.97
C PRO A 617 -15.92 17.03 13.64
N THR A 618 -16.46 17.67 14.67
CA THR A 618 -17.26 18.91 14.55
C THR A 618 -16.44 20.12 14.08
N ARG A 619 -15.11 19.99 13.99
CA ARG A 619 -14.18 20.96 13.38
C ARG A 619 -13.20 20.23 12.47
N PRO A 620 -12.80 20.81 11.32
CA PRO A 620 -11.75 20.24 10.47
C PRO A 620 -10.47 20.06 11.30
N ALA A 621 -9.89 18.86 11.29
CA ALA A 621 -8.62 18.64 11.95
C ALA A 621 -7.53 19.46 11.24
N THR A 622 -6.97 20.45 11.92
CA THR A 622 -5.77 21.12 11.46
C THR A 622 -4.63 20.10 11.53
N PRO A 623 -3.87 19.84 10.45
CA PRO A 623 -2.67 19.03 10.53
C PRO A 623 -1.76 19.59 11.62
N PRO A 624 -1.00 18.76 12.36
CA PRO A 624 -0.08 19.27 13.35
C PRO A 624 0.93 20.20 12.67
N GLY A 625 0.77 21.51 12.87
CA GLY A 625 1.73 22.49 12.39
C GLY A 625 3.11 22.16 12.96
N ARG A 626 4.15 22.26 12.11
CA ARG A 626 5.54 22.20 12.59
C ARG A 626 5.68 23.19 13.74
N ARG A 627 6.11 22.72 14.91
CA ARG A 627 6.59 23.63 15.95
C ARG A 627 7.68 24.49 15.29
N PRO A 628 7.64 25.83 15.42
CA PRO A 628 8.76 26.64 14.97
C PRO A 628 10.03 26.10 15.63
N ALA A 629 11.10 25.95 14.84
CA ALA A 629 12.42 25.71 15.39
C ALA A 629 12.62 26.80 16.45
N SER A 630 12.81 26.40 17.70
CA SER A 630 13.18 27.30 18.77
C SER A 630 14.44 28.03 18.32
N GLY A 631 14.30 29.33 18.02
CA GLY A 631 15.43 30.19 17.70
C GLY A 631 16.40 30.15 18.87
N GLY A 632 17.63 29.74 18.56
CA GLY A 632 18.83 29.96 19.34
C GLY A 632 19.82 30.64 18.43
#